data_AF-K1TZH5-F1
#
_entry.id   AF-K1TZH5-F1
#
_cell.length_a   1.000
_cell.length_b   1.000
_cell.length_c   1.000
_cell.angle_alpha   90.00
_cell.angle_beta   90.00
_cell.angle_gamma   90.00
#
_symmetry.space_group_name_H-M   'P 1'
#
loop_
_entity.id
_entity.type
_entity.pdbx_description
1 polymer ?
#
loop_
_entity_poly.entity_id
_entity_poly.type
_entity_poly.pdbx_seq_one_letter_code
_entity_poly.pdbx_strand_id
1 'polypeptide(L)'
;MDKREFFEFLRDEIIEAMPELENAQFFTREVKKDNNRVYHALNIKRPELSISPSYNFDSLYNEYERTGDMYTIISLIKSGFEHMPNLREMNINLNDYDSIRDNITMVVRSKDRCMDIINDVPYVEQGEFIGLFKIEFQRNEHESYATIISNATLEAYGITKDELYDQAKENEQKK
;
A
#
# COMPACT_ATOMS: atom_id res chain seq x y z
N MET A 1 1.24 9.90 -27.71
CA MET A 1 0.42 10.67 -26.75
C MET A 1 1.33 11.05 -25.60
N ASP A 2 1.26 12.26 -25.03
CA ASP A 2 2.13 12.56 -23.87
C ASP A 2 1.61 11.88 -22.58
N LYS A 3 2.42 11.85 -21.51
CA LYS A 3 2.03 11.16 -20.25
C LYS A 3 0.82 11.80 -19.57
N ARG A 4 0.62 13.10 -19.71
CA ARG A 4 -0.53 13.80 -19.11
C ARG A 4 -1.80 13.46 -19.88
N GLU A 5 -1.74 13.51 -21.21
CA GLU A 5 -2.82 13.07 -22.10
C GLU A 5 -3.18 11.61 -21.83
N PHE A 6 -2.17 10.74 -21.66
CA PHE A 6 -2.39 9.33 -21.33
C PHE A 6 -3.03 9.14 -19.96
N PHE A 7 -2.66 9.93 -18.95
CA PHE A 7 -3.30 9.85 -17.64
C PHE A 7 -4.80 10.15 -17.71
N GLU A 8 -5.18 11.22 -18.42
CA GLU A 8 -6.59 11.58 -18.61
C GLU A 8 -7.32 10.52 -19.43
N PHE A 9 -6.73 10.05 -20.53
CA PHE A 9 -7.30 9.00 -21.37
C PHE A 9 -7.50 7.69 -20.59
N LEU A 10 -6.47 7.24 -19.87
CA LEU A 10 -6.54 6.05 -19.03
C LEU A 10 -7.60 6.19 -17.93
N ARG A 11 -7.73 7.37 -17.29
CA ARG A 11 -8.78 7.61 -16.30
C ARG A 11 -10.16 7.41 -16.91
N ASP A 12 -10.41 8.00 -18.07
CA ASP A 12 -11.73 7.95 -18.71
C ASP A 12 -12.07 6.50 -19.13
N GLU A 13 -11.10 5.75 -19.67
CA GLU A 13 -11.25 4.32 -20.00
C GLU A 13 -11.48 3.44 -18.75
N ILE A 14 -10.83 3.76 -17.63
CA ILE A 14 -11.07 3.09 -16.34
C ILE A 14 -12.50 3.32 -15.87
N ILE A 15 -13.00 4.56 -15.93
CA ILE A 15 -14.36 4.91 -15.50
C ILE A 15 -15.39 4.27 -16.43
N GLU A 16 -15.15 4.22 -17.74
CA GLU A 16 -16.04 3.54 -18.68
C GLU A 16 -16.14 2.03 -18.38
N ALA A 17 -15.00 1.39 -18.08
CA ALA A 17 -14.96 -0.05 -17.80
C ALA A 17 -15.43 -0.41 -16.37
N MET A 18 -15.28 0.50 -15.40
CA MET A 18 -15.64 0.34 -13.99
C MET A 18 -16.35 1.61 -13.48
N PRO A 19 -17.64 1.81 -13.82
CA PRO A 19 -18.39 3.03 -13.47
C PRO A 19 -18.46 3.33 -11.97
N GLU A 20 -18.31 2.32 -11.11
CA GLU A 20 -18.20 2.50 -9.66
C GLU A 20 -16.99 3.34 -9.21
N LEU A 21 -16.03 3.59 -10.11
CA LEU A 21 -14.85 4.42 -9.87
C LEU A 21 -15.04 5.89 -10.29
N GLU A 22 -16.21 6.29 -10.77
CA GLU A 22 -16.47 7.67 -11.22
C GLU A 22 -16.15 8.73 -10.14
N ASN A 23 -16.42 8.41 -8.87
CA ASN A 23 -16.13 9.28 -7.73
C ASN A 23 -14.78 9.00 -7.04
N ALA A 24 -13.94 8.14 -7.62
CA ALA A 24 -12.62 7.85 -7.08
C ALA A 24 -11.65 9.00 -7.36
N GLN A 25 -10.70 9.21 -6.45
CA GLN A 25 -9.60 10.12 -6.66
C GLN A 25 -8.48 9.42 -7.44
N PHE A 26 -8.17 9.94 -8.62
CA PHE A 26 -7.05 9.48 -9.45
C PHE A 26 -5.87 10.43 -9.28
N PHE A 27 -4.70 9.90 -8.97
CA PHE A 27 -3.48 10.68 -8.91
C PHE A 27 -2.23 9.81 -9.08
N THR A 28 -1.15 10.43 -9.54
CA THR A 28 0.17 9.79 -9.54
C THR A 28 1.01 10.29 -8.36
N ARG A 29 1.82 9.40 -7.79
CA ARG A 29 2.80 9.73 -6.75
C ARG A 29 4.15 9.14 -7.12
N GLU A 30 5.22 9.90 -6.94
CA GLU A 30 6.58 9.37 -7.06
C GLU A 30 6.84 8.32 -5.97
N VAL A 31 7.30 7.15 -6.38
CA VAL A 31 7.73 6.06 -5.51
C VAL A 31 9.21 5.78 -5.74
N LYS A 32 9.96 5.76 -4.64
CA LYS A 32 11.37 5.36 -4.61
C LYS A 32 11.44 3.92 -4.10
N LYS A 33 12.16 3.06 -4.82
CA LYS A 33 12.44 1.67 -4.41
C LYS A 33 13.88 1.56 -3.92
N ASP A 34 14.13 0.59 -3.05
CA ASP A 34 15.42 0.28 -2.41
C ASP A 34 16.62 0.15 -3.37
N ASN A 35 16.38 -0.08 -4.67
CA ASN A 35 17.41 -0.19 -5.71
C ASN A 35 17.62 1.12 -6.50
N ASN A 36 17.31 2.27 -5.89
CA ASN A 36 17.43 3.59 -6.49
C ASN A 36 16.55 3.80 -7.75
N ARG A 37 15.54 2.93 -7.95
CA ARG A 37 14.56 3.11 -9.02
C ARG A 37 13.47 4.06 -8.55
N VAL A 38 13.19 5.05 -9.38
CA VAL A 38 12.09 5.99 -9.21
C VAL A 38 11.05 5.70 -10.28
N TYR A 39 9.78 5.62 -9.90
CA TYR A 39 8.67 5.50 -10.83
C TYR A 39 7.44 6.24 -10.28
N HIS A 40 6.50 6.55 -11.15
CA HIS A 40 5.22 7.12 -10.75
C HIS A 40 4.22 5.99 -10.52
N ALA A 41 3.62 5.94 -9.34
CA ALA A 41 2.52 5.04 -9.02
C ALA A 41 1.19 5.72 -9.30
N LEU A 42 0.34 5.12 -10.13
CA LEU A 42 -1.07 5.46 -10.28
C LEU A 42 -1.82 4.92 -9.06
N ASN A 43 -2.55 5.80 -8.38
CA ASN A 43 -3.42 5.48 -7.25
C ASN A 43 -4.87 5.83 -7.60
N ILE A 44 -5.79 4.93 -7.25
CA ILE A 44 -7.22 5.05 -7.56
C ILE A 44 -8.00 4.89 -6.26
N LYS A 45 -8.17 5.99 -5.52
CA LYS A 45 -8.67 5.96 -4.14
C LYS A 45 -10.18 6.21 -4.08
N ARG A 46 -10.91 5.22 -3.59
CA ARG A 46 -12.33 5.37 -3.22
C ARG A 46 -12.43 5.87 -1.77
N PRO A 47 -13.17 6.95 -1.48
CA PRO A 47 -13.28 7.51 -0.12
C PRO A 47 -13.75 6.51 0.95
N GLU A 48 -14.58 5.54 0.56
CA GLU A 48 -15.19 4.52 1.40
C GLU A 48 -14.29 3.29 1.63
N LEU A 49 -13.19 3.16 0.89
CA LEU A 49 -12.26 2.03 1.03
C LEU A 49 -11.00 2.48 1.78
N SER A 50 -10.61 1.71 2.80
CA SER A 50 -9.35 1.91 3.52
C SER A 50 -8.11 1.53 2.71
N ILE A 51 -8.29 0.75 1.63
CA ILE A 51 -7.22 0.24 0.76
C ILE A 51 -7.59 0.46 -0.70
N SER A 52 -6.55 0.57 -1.52
CA SER A 52 -6.67 0.78 -2.97
C SER A 52 -5.47 0.14 -3.65
N PRO A 53 -5.63 -0.43 -4.86
CA PRO A 53 -4.51 -0.95 -5.61
C PRO A 53 -3.66 0.22 -6.15
N SER A 54 -2.36 -0.03 -6.30
CA SER A 54 -1.41 0.93 -6.84
C SER A 54 -0.65 0.32 -8.00
N TYR A 55 -0.55 1.04 -9.12
CA TYR A 55 0.01 0.51 -10.37
C TYR A 55 1.21 1.36 -10.79
N ASN A 56 2.22 0.74 -11.41
CA ASN A 56 3.32 1.49 -11.98
C ASN A 56 2.86 2.22 -13.26
N PHE A 57 2.52 3.51 -13.12
CA PHE A 57 2.01 4.35 -14.20
C PHE A 57 2.99 4.44 -15.37
N ASP A 58 4.29 4.55 -15.07
CA ASP A 58 5.32 4.62 -16.11
C ASP A 58 5.36 3.34 -16.95
N SER A 59 5.14 2.17 -16.31
CA SER A 59 5.03 0.90 -17.02
C SER A 59 3.76 0.81 -17.86
N LEU A 60 2.61 1.26 -17.35
CA LEU A 60 1.35 1.28 -18.12
C LEU A 60 1.48 2.15 -19.37
N TYR A 61 2.06 3.34 -19.23
CA TYR A 61 2.30 4.26 -20.34
C TYR A 61 3.22 3.64 -21.41
N ASN A 62 4.35 3.07 -20.99
CA ASN A 62 5.29 2.45 -21.91
C ASN A 62 4.69 1.24 -22.63
N GLU A 63 3.84 0.47 -21.94
CA GLU A 63 3.13 -0.66 -22.56
C GLU A 63 2.15 -0.17 -23.61
N TYR A 64 1.34 0.85 -23.30
CA TYR A 64 0.41 1.45 -24.24
C TYR A 64 1.11 2.03 -25.47
N GLU A 65 2.19 2.81 -25.30
CA GLU A 65 2.94 3.36 -26.44
C GLU A 65 3.55 2.27 -27.32
N ARG A 66 3.85 1.08 -26.76
CA ARG A 66 4.39 -0.06 -27.50
C ARG A 66 3.33 -0.87 -28.24
N THR A 67 2.15 -1.07 -27.64
CA THR A 67 1.14 -2.03 -28.15
C THR A 67 -0.13 -1.37 -28.65
N GLY A 68 -0.47 -0.19 -28.15
CA GLY A 68 -1.78 0.45 -28.30
C GLY A 68 -2.92 -0.27 -27.58
N ASP A 69 -2.62 -1.31 -26.77
CA ASP A 69 -3.63 -2.20 -26.19
C ASP A 69 -4.11 -1.68 -24.82
N MET A 70 -5.14 -0.85 -24.85
CA MET A 70 -5.81 -0.37 -23.64
C MET A 70 -6.58 -1.49 -22.91
N TYR A 71 -7.10 -2.48 -23.64
CA TYR A 71 -7.90 -3.56 -23.04
C TYR A 71 -7.08 -4.38 -22.04
N THR A 72 -5.83 -4.70 -22.37
CA THR A 72 -4.92 -5.40 -21.45
C THR A 72 -4.61 -4.57 -20.20
N ILE A 73 -4.42 -3.25 -20.35
CA ILE A 73 -4.18 -2.34 -19.22
C ILE A 73 -5.41 -2.28 -18.31
N ILE A 74 -6.61 -2.11 -18.87
CA ILE A 74 -7.86 -2.08 -18.10
C ILE A 74 -8.11 -3.42 -17.40
N SER A 75 -7.84 -4.54 -18.06
CA SER A 75 -7.96 -5.88 -17.48
C SER A 75 -7.03 -6.06 -16.27
N LEU A 76 -5.79 -5.57 -16.36
CA LEU A 76 -4.85 -5.57 -15.23
C LEU A 76 -5.37 -4.72 -14.06
N ILE A 77 -5.94 -3.55 -14.34
CA ILE A 77 -6.48 -2.67 -13.30
C ILE A 77 -7.67 -3.34 -12.62
N LYS A 78 -8.63 -3.85 -13.38
CA LYS A 78 -9.79 -4.58 -12.85
C LYS A 78 -9.38 -5.75 -11.96
N SER A 79 -8.41 -6.54 -12.43
CA SER A 79 -7.86 -7.66 -11.65
C SER A 79 -7.29 -7.19 -10.30
N GLY A 80 -6.62 -6.04 -10.25
CA GLY A 80 -6.12 -5.48 -9.00
C GLY A 80 -7.22 -5.15 -7.99
N PHE A 81 -8.38 -4.68 -8.44
CA PHE A 81 -9.53 -4.44 -7.56
C PHE A 81 -10.21 -5.73 -7.11
N GLU A 82 -10.32 -6.74 -7.99
CA GLU A 82 -10.92 -8.04 -7.68
C GLU A 82 -10.12 -8.84 -6.64
N HIS A 83 -8.79 -8.68 -6.62
CA HIS A 83 -7.89 -9.39 -5.71
C HIS A 83 -7.50 -8.58 -4.47
N MET A 84 -8.13 -7.43 -4.22
CA MET A 84 -7.91 -6.71 -2.96
C MET A 84 -8.40 -7.54 -1.76
N PRO A 85 -7.73 -7.43 -0.59
CA PRO A 85 -8.24 -8.07 0.61
C PRO A 85 -9.60 -7.50 0.99
N ASN A 86 -10.58 -8.38 1.15
CA ASN A 86 -11.88 -7.98 1.71
C ASN A 86 -11.74 -7.85 3.24
N LEU A 87 -11.30 -6.69 3.70
CA LEU A 87 -11.04 -6.43 5.13
C LEU A 87 -12.28 -6.69 6.00
N ARG A 88 -13.49 -6.48 5.46
CA ARG A 88 -14.74 -6.77 6.17
C ARG A 88 -14.96 -8.27 6.38
N GLU A 89 -14.72 -9.10 5.37
CA GLU A 89 -14.76 -10.57 5.51
C GLU A 89 -13.70 -11.07 6.49
N MET A 90 -12.55 -10.39 6.54
CA MET A 90 -11.46 -10.71 7.46
C MET A 90 -11.67 -10.18 8.88
N ASN A 91 -12.76 -9.44 9.13
CA ASN A 91 -13.03 -8.73 10.38
C ASN A 91 -11.88 -7.80 10.81
N ILE A 92 -11.28 -7.11 9.83
CA ILE A 92 -10.19 -6.16 10.01
C ILE A 92 -10.70 -4.75 9.76
N ASN A 93 -10.51 -3.88 10.74
CA ASN A 93 -10.69 -2.45 10.62
C ASN A 93 -9.34 -1.75 10.83
N LEU A 94 -8.71 -1.31 9.74
CA LEU A 94 -7.42 -0.62 9.79
C LEU A 94 -7.45 0.72 10.54
N ASN A 95 -8.62 1.29 10.82
CA ASN A 95 -8.76 2.53 11.58
C ASN A 95 -8.98 2.28 13.09
N ASP A 96 -9.02 1.03 13.51
CA ASP A 96 -9.28 0.62 14.90
C ASP A 96 -8.09 -0.19 15.42
N TYR A 97 -7.41 0.34 16.43
CA TYR A 97 -6.24 -0.31 17.02
C TYR A 97 -6.58 -1.70 17.58
N ASP A 98 -7.70 -1.84 18.27
CA ASP A 98 -8.08 -3.13 18.87
C ASP A 98 -8.34 -4.20 17.81
N SER A 99 -8.78 -3.79 16.60
CA SER A 99 -8.97 -4.69 15.48
C SER A 99 -7.65 -5.21 14.88
N ILE A 100 -6.53 -4.50 15.04
CA ILE A 100 -5.26 -4.83 14.38
C ILE A 100 -4.13 -5.21 15.34
N ARG A 101 -4.30 -4.99 16.65
CA ARG A 101 -3.21 -5.10 17.63
C ARG A 101 -2.53 -6.46 17.66
N ASP A 102 -3.28 -7.54 17.47
CA ASP A 102 -2.74 -8.91 17.46
C ASP A 102 -2.02 -9.26 16.14
N ASN A 103 -2.16 -8.42 15.11
CA ASN A 103 -1.52 -8.54 13.81
C ASN A 103 -0.25 -7.69 13.69
N ILE A 104 0.10 -6.94 14.72
CA ILE A 104 1.30 -6.10 14.74
C ILE A 104 2.54 -6.98 14.88
N THR A 105 3.50 -6.78 13.99
CA THR A 105 4.79 -7.47 14.03
C THR A 105 5.90 -6.50 13.70
N MET A 106 7.14 -6.89 14.00
CA MET A 106 8.32 -6.12 13.69
C MET A 106 9.14 -6.81 12.60
N VAL A 107 9.74 -6.01 11.72
CA VAL A 107 10.63 -6.49 10.67
C VAL A 107 11.95 -5.73 10.70
N VAL A 108 13.06 -6.47 10.73
CA VAL A 108 14.41 -5.89 10.76
C VAL A 108 14.90 -5.60 9.34
N ARG A 109 15.47 -4.41 9.14
CA ARG A 109 16.07 -3.94 7.88
C ARG A 109 17.35 -3.18 8.17
N SER A 110 18.25 -3.11 7.19
CA SER A 110 19.41 -2.23 7.25
C SER A 110 18.94 -0.76 7.18
N LYS A 111 19.51 0.10 8.04
CA LYS A 111 19.11 1.51 8.18
C LYS A 111 19.28 2.30 6.88
N ASP A 112 20.36 2.05 6.15
CA ASP A 112 20.67 2.65 4.86
C ASP A 112 19.57 2.44 3.81
N ARG A 113 18.85 1.30 3.89
CA ARG A 113 17.75 0.93 2.98
C ARG A 113 16.40 1.54 3.34
N CYS A 114 16.28 2.25 4.45
CA CYS A 114 15.01 2.81 4.91
C CYS A 114 15.04 4.34 5.04
N MET A 115 16.13 4.98 4.60
CA MET A 115 16.35 6.43 4.73
C MET A 115 15.26 7.28 4.06
N ASP A 116 14.54 6.71 3.09
CA ASP A 116 13.42 7.34 2.40
C ASP A 116 12.12 7.37 3.20
N ILE A 117 11.96 6.50 4.21
CA ILE A 117 10.75 6.38 5.04
C ILE A 117 10.95 6.66 6.52
N ILE A 118 12.19 6.74 7.04
CA ILE A 118 12.48 6.85 8.48
C ILE A 118 11.81 8.04 9.20
N ASN A 119 11.44 9.11 8.47
CA ASN A 119 10.76 10.27 9.05
C ASN A 119 9.24 10.07 9.15
N ASP A 120 8.69 9.11 8.41
CA ASP A 120 7.26 8.88 8.27
C ASP A 120 6.76 7.67 9.06
N VAL A 121 7.67 6.88 9.66
CA VAL A 121 7.36 5.62 10.35
C VAL A 121 8.03 5.52 11.72
N PRO A 122 7.39 4.89 12.72
CA PRO A 122 8.06 4.55 13.96
C PRO A 122 9.05 3.42 13.75
N TYR A 123 10.22 3.51 14.38
CA TYR A 123 11.24 2.47 14.34
C TYR A 123 12.03 2.37 15.65
N VAL A 124 12.61 1.19 15.87
CA VAL A 124 13.67 0.96 16.86
C VAL A 124 15.01 0.81 16.15
N GLU A 125 16.10 1.32 16.71
CA GLU A 125 17.42 1.28 16.09
C GLU A 125 18.40 0.45 16.92
N GLN A 126 19.18 -0.39 16.25
CA GLN A 126 20.26 -1.15 16.86
C GLN A 126 21.43 -1.28 15.87
N GLY A 127 22.44 -0.41 16.04
CA GLY A 127 23.59 -0.37 15.15
C GLY A 127 23.19 0.04 13.73
N GLU A 128 23.55 -0.78 12.75
CA GLU A 128 23.21 -0.56 11.34
C GLU A 128 21.81 -1.03 10.95
N PHE A 129 21.04 -1.55 11.90
CA PHE A 129 19.71 -2.10 11.67
C PHE A 129 18.62 -1.27 12.34
N ILE A 130 17.45 -1.26 11.72
CA ILE A 130 16.22 -0.75 12.30
C ILE A 130 15.13 -1.82 12.31
N GLY A 131 14.30 -1.82 13.35
CA GLY A 131 13.06 -2.57 13.43
C GLY A 131 11.89 -1.68 13.04
N LEU A 132 11.22 -2.03 11.94
CA LEU A 132 10.02 -1.37 11.45
C LEU A 132 8.78 -2.16 11.89
N PHE A 133 7.70 -1.46 12.20
CA PHE A 133 6.44 -2.09 12.56
C PHE A 133 5.52 -2.26 11.36
N LYS A 134 4.87 -3.41 11.27
CA LYS A 134 3.91 -3.73 10.21
C LYS A 134 2.67 -4.40 10.79
N ILE A 135 1.54 -4.20 10.13
CA ILE A 135 0.32 -5.00 10.35
C ILE A 135 0.35 -6.12 9.32
N GLU A 136 0.27 -7.37 9.77
CA GLU A 136 0.23 -8.55 8.90
C GLU A 136 -1.05 -9.35 9.10
N PHE A 137 -1.76 -9.61 8.00
CA PHE A 137 -2.97 -10.41 8.02
C PHE A 137 -2.96 -11.42 6.88
N GLN A 138 -3.58 -12.57 7.14
CA GLN A 138 -3.64 -13.68 6.21
C GLN A 138 -5.10 -14.09 6.02
N ARG A 139 -5.53 -14.21 4.77
CA ARG A 139 -6.88 -14.70 4.46
C ARG A 139 -6.90 -16.23 4.35
N ASN A 140 -5.86 -16.80 3.73
CA ASN A 140 -5.65 -18.23 3.56
C ASN A 140 -4.15 -18.53 3.34
N GLU A 141 -3.77 -19.80 3.16
CA GLU A 141 -2.37 -20.23 2.97
C GLU A 141 -1.63 -19.55 1.80
N HIS A 142 -2.35 -18.97 0.84
CA HIS A 142 -1.80 -18.34 -0.36
C HIS A 142 -1.92 -16.80 -0.38
N GLU A 143 -2.74 -16.24 0.51
CA GLU A 143 -3.05 -14.81 0.55
C GLU A 143 -2.62 -14.18 1.87
N SER A 144 -1.46 -13.52 1.84
CA SER A 144 -0.90 -12.74 2.94
C SER A 144 -0.74 -11.28 2.52
N TYR A 145 -1.04 -10.38 3.45
CA TYR A 145 -1.02 -8.95 3.25
C TYR A 145 -0.25 -8.30 4.40
N ALA A 146 0.52 -7.28 4.08
CA ALA A 146 1.26 -6.52 5.07
C ALA A 146 1.28 -5.04 4.70
N THR A 147 1.25 -4.18 5.72
CA THR A 147 1.48 -2.74 5.55
C THR A 147 2.35 -2.21 6.69
N ILE A 148 3.23 -1.26 6.38
CA ILE A 148 4.04 -0.59 7.39
C ILE A 148 3.16 0.39 8.16
N ILE A 149 3.30 0.42 9.48
CA ILE A 149 2.62 1.39 10.33
C ILE A 149 3.33 2.74 10.17
N SER A 150 2.59 3.78 9.84
CA SER A 150 3.12 5.16 9.74
C SER A 150 2.99 5.91 11.05
N ASN A 151 3.72 7.02 11.21
CA ASN A 151 3.56 7.95 12.33
C ASN A 151 2.12 8.50 12.40
N ALA A 152 1.49 8.76 11.25
CA ALA A 152 0.09 9.21 11.19
C ALA A 152 -0.88 8.11 11.66
N THR A 153 -0.60 6.84 11.35
CA THR A 153 -1.38 5.70 11.84
C THR A 153 -1.26 5.56 13.35
N LEU A 154 -0.03 5.67 13.88
CA LEU A 154 0.25 5.64 15.31
C LEU A 154 -0.50 6.76 16.06
N GLU A 155 -0.46 7.98 15.53
CA GLU A 155 -1.19 9.13 16.07
C GLU A 155 -2.71 8.90 16.04
N ALA A 156 -3.25 8.37 14.94
CA ALA A 156 -4.68 8.06 14.81
C ALA A 156 -5.15 7.01 15.83
N TYR A 157 -4.30 6.05 16.18
CA TYR A 157 -4.58 5.06 17.22
C TYR A 157 -4.43 5.61 18.64
N GLY A 158 -3.80 6.77 18.81
CA GLY A 158 -3.57 7.38 20.12
C GLY A 158 -2.60 6.59 21.01
N ILE A 159 -1.69 5.82 20.41
CA ILE A 159 -0.68 5.03 21.12
C ILE A 159 0.73 5.59 20.89
N THR A 160 1.65 5.23 21.76
CA THR A 160 3.06 5.57 21.67
C THR A 160 3.85 4.50 20.92
N LYS A 161 5.06 4.86 20.49
CA LYS A 161 6.01 3.90 19.89
C LYS A 161 6.39 2.77 20.86
N ASP A 162 6.48 3.06 22.15
CA ASP A 162 6.87 2.07 23.15
C ASP A 162 5.73 1.04 23.36
N GLU A 163 4.47 1.49 23.43
CA GLU A 163 3.31 0.60 23.43
C GLU A 163 3.23 -0.25 22.15
N LEU A 164 3.55 0.33 21.00
CA LEU A 164 3.62 -0.40 19.74
C LEU A 164 4.72 -1.48 19.76
N TYR A 165 5.88 -1.16 20.34
CA TYR A 165 6.99 -2.09 20.49
C TYR A 165 6.64 -3.24 21.43
N ASP A 166 6.03 -2.96 22.58
CA ASP A 166 5.60 -3.98 23.53
C ASP A 166 4.54 -4.90 22.93
N GLN A 167 3.57 -4.35 22.20
CA GLN A 167 2.56 -5.14 21.49
C GLN A 167 3.19 -6.06 20.44
N ALA A 168 4.16 -5.58 19.65
CA ALA A 168 4.86 -6.39 18.66
C ALA A 168 5.63 -7.56 19.31
N LYS A 169 6.26 -7.33 20.47
CA LYS A 169 6.96 -8.39 21.22
C LYS A 169 6.01 -9.40 21.83
N GLU A 170 4.88 -8.96 22.36
CA GLU A 170 3.85 -9.84 22.89
C GLU A 170 3.34 -10.79 21.80
N ASN A 171 3.11 -10.27 20.59
CA ASN A 171 2.66 -11.07 19.44
C ASN A 171 3.74 -12.04 18.96
N GLU A 172 5.02 -11.67 19.01
CA GLU A 172 6.13 -12.56 18.65
C GLU A 172 6.22 -13.78 19.60
N GLN A 173 5.91 -13.60 20.88
CA GLN A 173 5.93 -14.70 21.87
C GLN A 173 4.75 -15.67 21.72
N LYS A 174 3.67 -15.26 21.04
CA LYS A 174 2.47 -16.08 20.82
C LYS A 174 2.56 -16.96 19.56
N LYS A 175 3.55 -16.73 18.69
CA LYS A 175 3.79 -17.50 17.46
C LYS A 175 4.61 -18.75 17.73
#